data_AF-A0A2V7K2P2-F1
#
_entry.id   AF-A0A2V7K2P2-F1
#
_cell.length_a   1.000
_cell.length_b   1.000
_cell.length_c   1.000
_cell.angle_alpha   90.00
_cell.angle_beta   90.00
_cell.angle_gamma   90.00
#
_symmetry.space_group_name_H-M   'P 1'
#
loop_
_entity.id
_entity.type
_entity.pdbx_description
1 polymer ?
#
loop_
_entity_poly.entity_id
_entity_poly.type
_entity_poly.pdbx_seq_one_letter_code
_entity_poly.pdbx_strand_id
1 'polypeptide(L)'
;MAREGRAADRHGALAAEAGGRAGPTARLVGRLRKPHGQRGEVAVIPLVENPGAVFVPKARLYVVNAERQVVAGPLVVARRRAYHREWLLGFLGVTSRAVVEPWRDHFVAVEEADADD
;
A
#
# COMPACT_ATOMS: atom_id res chain seq x y z
N MET A 1 -30.11 -45.37 28.36
CA MET A 1 -28.67 -45.34 28.67
C MET A 1 -27.89 -45.32 27.36
N ALA A 2 -27.08 -44.26 27.15
CA ALA A 2 -26.02 -44.05 26.14
C ALA A 2 -26.39 -44.13 24.63
N ARG A 3 -26.44 -43.00 23.88
CA ARG A 3 -25.33 -42.26 23.19
C ARG A 3 -24.77 -43.07 22.01
N GLU A 4 -24.54 -42.61 20.78
CA GLU A 4 -24.35 -41.31 20.10
C GLU A 4 -24.40 -41.63 18.58
N GLY A 5 -24.82 -40.83 17.61
CA GLY A 5 -24.82 -39.37 17.52
C GLY A 5 -23.83 -38.83 16.47
N ARG A 6 -23.97 -39.28 15.21
CA ARG A 6 -23.77 -38.53 13.94
C ARG A 6 -22.50 -37.68 13.70
N ALA A 7 -21.82 -38.00 12.59
CA ALA A 7 -20.87 -37.11 11.90
C ALA A 7 -21.54 -35.86 11.30
N ALA A 8 -20.88 -34.71 11.41
CA ALA A 8 -20.98 -33.60 10.46
C ALA A 8 -19.74 -32.71 10.55
N ASP A 9 -18.92 -32.75 9.50
CA ASP A 9 -18.00 -31.67 9.15
C ASP A 9 -18.77 -30.36 8.94
N ARG A 10 -18.35 -29.28 9.60
CA ARG A 10 -17.99 -28.00 8.95
C ARG A 10 -17.76 -26.84 9.94
N HIS A 11 -16.66 -26.12 9.66
CA HIS A 11 -16.37 -24.72 10.01
C HIS A 11 -16.19 -24.38 11.50
N GLY A 12 -14.99 -24.63 12.01
CA GLY A 12 -14.43 -23.91 13.16
C GLY A 12 -13.56 -22.75 12.68
N ALA A 13 -13.98 -21.52 12.99
CA ALA A 13 -13.16 -20.34 12.85
C ALA A 13 -11.88 -20.48 13.69
N LEU A 14 -10.71 -20.46 13.05
CA LEU A 14 -9.45 -20.24 13.75
C LEU A 14 -9.14 -18.75 13.71
N ALA A 15 -9.71 -18.04 14.69
CA ALA A 15 -9.20 -16.76 15.11
C ALA A 15 -8.00 -17.00 16.06
N ALA A 16 -6.93 -16.27 15.75
CA ALA A 16 -5.85 -15.83 16.62
C ALA A 16 -4.91 -16.89 17.24
N GLU A 17 -3.74 -17.03 16.61
CA GLU A 17 -2.50 -17.19 17.36
C GLU A 17 -1.73 -15.86 17.25
N ALA A 18 -1.82 -15.06 18.32
CA ALA A 18 -1.03 -13.84 18.50
C ALA A 18 0.41 -14.23 18.87
N GLY A 19 1.27 -14.35 17.86
CA GLY A 19 2.72 -14.32 18.00
C GLY A 19 3.23 -12.98 17.52
N GLY A 20 3.76 -12.16 18.42
CA GLY A 20 4.21 -10.80 18.14
C GLY A 20 5.24 -10.71 17.01
N ARG A 21 4.78 -10.22 15.86
CA ARG A 21 5.50 -9.18 15.13
C ARG A 21 4.43 -8.17 14.74
N ALA A 22 4.46 -6.98 15.32
CA ALA A 22 3.78 -5.87 14.69
C ALA A 22 4.32 -5.86 13.26
N GLY A 23 3.49 -6.24 12.28
CA GLY A 23 3.90 -6.09 10.88
C GLY A 23 4.32 -4.64 10.69
N PRO A 24 5.36 -4.36 9.89
CA PRO A 24 5.95 -3.03 9.79
C PRO A 24 4.86 -1.98 9.69
N THR A 25 4.83 -1.04 10.63
CA THR A 25 3.82 0.01 10.65
C THR A 25 4.02 0.85 9.40
N ALA A 26 3.10 0.74 8.43
CA ALA A 26 3.19 1.50 7.21
C ALA A 26 2.95 2.99 7.51
N ARG A 27 3.98 3.84 7.42
CA ARG A 27 3.85 5.29 7.58
C ARG A 27 3.29 5.88 6.31
N LEU A 28 2.14 6.56 6.42
CA LEU A 28 1.53 7.26 5.28
C LEU A 28 2.38 8.47 4.88
N VAL A 29 2.67 8.58 3.59
CA VAL A 29 3.51 9.64 3.02
C VAL A 29 2.83 10.45 1.92
N GLY A 30 1.69 9.96 1.43
CA GLY A 30 0.92 10.66 0.40
C GLY A 30 -0.49 10.11 0.23
N ARG A 31 -1.32 10.87 -0.48
CA ARG A 31 -2.65 10.43 -0.96
C ARG A 31 -2.67 10.39 -2.48
N LEU A 32 -3.12 9.27 -3.04
CA LEU A 32 -3.25 9.10 -4.47
C LEU A 32 -4.47 9.86 -5.00
N ARG A 33 -4.27 10.49 -6.15
CA ARG A 33 -5.32 11.13 -6.95
C ARG A 33 -5.62 10.27 -8.18
N LYS A 34 -6.26 10.88 -9.17
CA LYS A 34 -6.53 10.24 -10.45
C LYS A 34 -5.22 9.87 -11.18
N PRO A 35 -5.22 8.79 -11.98
CA PRO A 35 -4.11 8.50 -12.87
C PRO A 35 -3.83 9.65 -13.84
N HIS A 36 -2.56 9.81 -14.17
CA HIS A 36 -2.05 10.82 -15.09
C HIS A 36 -1.63 10.19 -16.42
N GLY A 37 -2.20 10.68 -17.52
CA GLY A 37 -1.96 10.14 -18.85
C GLY A 37 -2.30 8.65 -18.99
N GLN A 38 -1.66 8.00 -19.95
CA GLN A 38 -1.90 6.60 -20.31
C GLN A 38 -0.80 5.63 -19.80
N ARG A 39 0.35 6.15 -19.38
CA ARG A 39 1.56 5.35 -19.09
C ARG A 39 1.70 4.93 -17.61
N GLY A 40 0.58 4.81 -16.90
CA GLY A 40 0.59 4.34 -15.50
C GLY A 40 1.18 5.33 -14.49
N GLU A 41 1.28 6.62 -14.81
CA GLU A 41 1.68 7.64 -13.84
C GLU A 41 0.51 7.96 -12.90
N VAL A 42 0.84 8.29 -11.64
CA VAL A 42 -0.15 8.70 -10.64
C VAL A 42 0.24 10.04 -10.05
N ALA A 43 -0.77 10.87 -9.77
CA ALA A 43 -0.59 12.08 -8.99
C ALA A 43 -0.72 11.78 -7.49
N VAL A 44 0.19 12.31 -6.69
CA VAL A 44 0.26 12.11 -5.24
C VAL A 44 0.29 13.47 -4.54
N ILE A 45 -0.67 13.71 -3.64
CA ILE A 45 -0.58 14.82 -2.69
C ILE A 45 0.34 14.35 -1.56
N PRO A 46 1.46 15.04 -1.27
CA PRO A 46 2.34 14.68 -0.18
C PRO A 46 1.69 14.93 1.18
N LEU A 47 1.92 14.04 2.14
CA LEU A 47 1.52 14.16 3.54
C LEU A 47 2.73 14.35 4.48
N VAL A 48 3.89 14.65 3.90
CA VAL A 48 5.17 14.82 4.59
C VAL A 48 5.80 16.15 4.19
N GLU A 49 6.66 16.68 5.05
CA GLU A 49 7.31 17.98 4.85
C GLU A 49 8.32 17.97 3.71
N ASN A 50 9.14 16.90 3.59
CA ASN A 50 10.12 16.75 2.51
C ASN A 50 9.77 15.55 1.60
N PRO A 51 8.75 15.68 0.71
CA PRO A 51 8.41 14.62 -0.24
C PRO A 51 9.52 14.38 -1.27
N GLY A 52 10.39 15.38 -1.45
CA GLY A 52 11.61 15.32 -2.22
C GLY A 52 12.59 14.23 -1.76
N ALA A 53 12.61 13.90 -0.48
CA ALA A 53 13.44 12.82 0.07
C ALA A 53 12.75 11.45 0.03
N VAL A 54 11.41 11.42 0.07
CA VAL A 54 10.62 10.18 0.11
C VAL A 54 10.40 9.58 -1.27
N PHE A 55 9.99 10.40 -2.25
CA PHE A 55 9.62 9.91 -3.59
C PHE A 55 10.79 9.81 -4.56
N VAL A 56 12.01 9.59 -4.07
CA VAL A 56 13.21 9.49 -4.91
C VAL A 56 13.16 8.24 -5.80
N PRO A 57 13.77 8.25 -7.00
CA PRO A 57 13.93 7.03 -7.77
C PRO A 57 14.57 5.91 -6.93
N LYS A 58 14.14 4.68 -7.16
CA LYS A 58 14.48 3.46 -6.38
C LYS A 58 13.84 3.36 -4.99
N ALA A 59 13.12 4.37 -4.50
CA ALA A 59 12.33 4.23 -3.28
C ALA A 59 11.25 3.15 -3.45
N ARG A 60 11.02 2.38 -2.38
CA ARG A 60 9.96 1.36 -2.32
C ARG A 60 8.75 1.96 -1.62
N LEU A 61 7.62 1.97 -2.31
CA LEU A 61 6.36 2.51 -1.83
C LEU A 61 5.29 1.43 -1.88
N TYR A 62 4.31 1.56 -1.01
CA TYR A 62 3.12 0.72 -0.97
C TYR A 62 1.88 1.59 -1.21
N VAL A 63 0.89 1.03 -1.91
CA VAL A 63 -0.45 1.58 -1.95
C VAL A 63 -1.26 0.88 -0.86
N VAL A 64 -1.90 1.65 0.00
CA VAL A 64 -2.71 1.13 1.10
C VAL A 64 -4.11 1.75 1.12
N ASN A 65 -5.10 0.99 1.59
CA ASN A 65 -6.46 1.51 1.78
C ASN A 65 -6.56 2.35 3.08
N ALA A 66 -7.77 2.81 3.42
CA ALA A 66 -8.02 3.62 4.61
C ALA A 66 -7.71 2.86 5.92
N GLU A 67 -7.88 1.54 5.91
CA GLU A 67 -7.56 0.62 6.99
C GLU A 67 -6.07 0.23 7.04
N ARG A 68 -5.22 0.87 6.23
CA ARG A 68 -3.77 0.62 6.10
C ARG A 68 -3.40 -0.78 5.60
N GLN A 69 -4.34 -1.48 4.95
CA GLN A 69 -4.07 -2.75 4.29
C GLN A 69 -3.41 -2.51 2.93
N VAL A 70 -2.40 -3.32 2.59
CA VAL A 70 -1.69 -3.21 1.31
C VAL A 70 -2.60 -3.63 0.17
N VAL A 71 -2.75 -2.73 -0.80
CA VAL A 71 -3.49 -2.93 -2.06
C VAL A 71 -2.53 -3.20 -3.22
N ALA A 72 -1.37 -2.55 -3.21
CA ALA A 72 -0.31 -2.81 -4.19
C ALA A 72 1.07 -2.52 -3.59
N GLY A 73 2.07 -3.27 -4.04
CA GLY A 73 3.47 -3.05 -3.70
C GLY A 73 4.23 -4.33 -3.39
N PRO A 74 5.55 -4.24 -3.15
CA PRO A 74 6.35 -3.01 -3.19
C PRO A 74 6.45 -2.44 -4.62
N LEU A 75 6.18 -1.15 -4.76
CA LEU A 75 6.34 -0.40 -6.01
C LEU A 75 7.64 0.39 -5.97
N VAL A 76 8.50 0.19 -6.97
CA VAL A 76 9.76 0.92 -7.06
C VAL A 76 9.56 2.17 -7.90
N VAL A 77 9.83 3.35 -7.33
CA VAL A 77 9.76 4.62 -8.07
C VAL A 77 10.80 4.60 -9.20
N ALA A 78 10.34 4.67 -10.44
CA ALA A 78 11.20 4.79 -11.61
C ALA A 78 11.56 6.26 -11.90
N ARG A 79 10.55 7.13 -11.79
CA ARG A 79 10.67 8.55 -12.08
C ARG A 79 9.69 9.36 -11.26
N ARG A 80 10.04 10.63 -11.05
CA ARG A 80 9.25 11.59 -10.31
C ARG A 80 9.29 12.96 -10.97
N ARG A 81 8.23 13.75 -10.82
CA ARG A 81 8.21 15.16 -11.20
C ARG A 81 7.30 15.94 -10.25
N ALA A 82 7.77 17.10 -9.79
CA ALA A 82 6.92 18.04 -9.09
C ALA A 82 5.86 18.60 -10.04
N TYR A 83 4.61 18.68 -9.60
CA TYR A 83 3.49 19.13 -10.41
C TYR A 83 2.50 19.93 -9.55
N HIS A 84 2.58 21.25 -9.61
CA HIS A 84 1.89 22.14 -8.67
C HIS A 84 2.18 21.75 -7.21
N ARG A 85 1.13 21.42 -6.42
CA ARG A 85 1.24 20.98 -5.02
C ARG A 85 1.30 19.45 -4.89
N GLU A 86 1.47 18.74 -6.01
CA GLU A 86 1.46 17.28 -6.12
C GLU A 86 2.77 16.76 -6.72
N TRP A 87 2.93 15.44 -6.71
CA TRP A 87 4.00 14.73 -7.38
C TRP A 87 3.42 13.75 -8.40
N LEU A 88 3.98 13.75 -9.60
CA LEU A 88 3.72 12.71 -10.59
C LEU A 88 4.77 11.61 -10.41
N LEU A 89 4.32 10.41 -10.08
CA LEU A 89 5.17 9.25 -9.90
C LEU A 89 4.91 8.24 -11.01
N GLY A 90 5.99 7.68 -11.55
CA GLY A 90 5.96 6.48 -12.37
C GLY A 90 6.74 5.38 -11.68
N PHE A 91 6.23 4.14 -11.77
CA PHE A 91 6.83 2.97 -11.12
C PHE A 91 7.42 2.02 -12.15
N LEU A 92 8.45 1.26 -11.74
CA LEU A 92 9.01 0.20 -12.59
C LEU A 92 7.94 -0.85 -12.89
N GLY A 93 7.83 -1.25 -14.16
CA GLY A 93 6.85 -2.24 -14.62
C GLY A 93 5.40 -1.74 -14.72
N VAL A 94 5.07 -0.55 -14.21
CA VAL A 94 3.73 0.02 -14.28
C VAL A 94 3.64 0.98 -15.47
N THR A 95 3.12 0.48 -16.59
CA THR A 95 3.12 1.20 -17.87
C THR A 95 1.72 1.47 -18.44
N SER A 96 0.67 1.10 -17.71
CA SER A 96 -0.73 1.23 -18.16
C SER A 96 -1.59 1.96 -17.13
N ARG A 97 -2.42 2.88 -17.62
CA ARG A 97 -3.45 3.57 -16.83
C ARG A 97 -4.38 2.58 -16.11
N ALA A 98 -4.74 1.48 -16.77
CA ALA A 98 -5.70 0.51 -16.22
C ALA A 98 -5.23 -0.11 -14.90
N VAL A 99 -3.92 -0.29 -14.73
CA VAL A 99 -3.32 -0.85 -13.50
C VAL A 99 -3.49 0.10 -12.32
N VAL A 100 -3.41 1.41 -12.57
CA VAL A 100 -3.36 2.43 -11.52
C VAL A 100 -4.72 3.10 -11.25
N GLU A 101 -5.71 2.90 -12.14
CA GLU A 101 -7.07 3.42 -11.96
C GLU A 101 -7.72 2.99 -10.63
N PRO A 102 -7.60 1.72 -10.18
CA PRO A 102 -8.17 1.28 -8.91
C PRO A 102 -7.55 1.94 -7.66
N TRP A 103 -6.35 2.53 -7.78
CA TRP A 103 -5.64 3.10 -6.64
C TRP A 103 -6.09 4.51 -6.28
N ARG A 104 -7.10 5.04 -6.98
CA ARG A 104 -7.70 6.33 -6.66
C ARG A 104 -8.15 6.34 -5.19
N ASP A 105 -7.96 7.47 -4.54
CA ASP A 105 -8.35 7.73 -3.15
C ASP A 105 -7.66 6.85 -2.09
N HIS A 106 -6.76 5.96 -2.50
CA HIS A 106 -5.87 5.23 -1.60
C HIS A 106 -4.71 6.12 -1.14
N PHE A 107 -3.92 5.58 -0.22
CA PHE A 107 -2.74 6.24 0.32
C PHE A 107 -1.45 5.60 -0.19
N VAL A 108 -0.38 6.38 -0.15
CA VAL A 108 0.98 5.91 -0.36
C VAL A 108 1.65 5.79 1.00
N ALA A 109 2.32 4.66 1.24
CA ALA A 109 3.06 4.40 2.45
C ALA A 109 4.48 3.93 2.17
N VAL A 110 5.34 4.10 3.17
CA VAL A 110 6.65 3.43 3.28
C VAL A 110 6.57 2.43 4.43
N GLU A 111 7.40 1.39 4.38
CA GLU A 111 7.71 0.63 5.60
C GLU A 111 8.33 1.60 6.61
N GLU A 112 7.79 1.67 7.83
CA GLU A 112 8.66 2.05 8.94
C GLU A 112 9.61 0.89 9.15
N ALA A 113 10.91 1.20 9.13
CA ALA A 113 11.82 0.36 9.87
C ALA A 113 11.29 0.36 11.31
N ASP A 114 11.08 -0.81 11.89
CA ASP A 114 11.03 -0.93 13.34
C ASP A 114 12.21 -0.10 13.84
N ALA A 115 11.91 0.99 14.55
CA ALA A 115 12.94 1.71 15.27
C ALA A 115 13.34 0.76 16.40
N ASP A 116 14.22 -0.19 16.08
CA ASP A 116 14.92 -0.99 17.07
C ASP A 116 15.75 -0.01 17.91
N ASP A 117 15.26 0.16 19.15
CA ASP A 117 15.84 0.70 20.40
C ASP A 117 17.21 1.42 20.34
#